data_AF-A0A6N2CRH2-F1
#
_entry.id   AF-A0A6N2CRH2-F1
#
_cell.length_a   1.000
_cell.length_b   1.000
_cell.length_c   1.000
_cell.angle_alpha   90.00
_cell.angle_beta   90.00
_cell.angle_gamma   90.00
#
_symmetry.space_group_name_H-M   'P 1'
#
loop_
_entity.id
_entity.type
_entity.pdbx_description
1 polymer ?
#
loop_
_entity_poly.entity_id
_entity_poly.type
_entity_poly.pdbx_seq_one_letter_code
_entity_poly.pdbx_strand_id
1 'polypeptide(L)' 'MTDENKKRFDTSKLAPAAKYVGIGFELFATVLVGAIIGQWLDGKIAWETPIFTALLIPLFVIAYIYRLYRQLTKEK' A
#
# COMPACT_ATOMS: atom_id res chain seq x y z
N MET A 1 25.48 -26.68 -1.04
CA MET A 1 24.01 -26.78 -1.15
C MET A 1 23.50 -25.40 -1.52
N THR A 2 23.11 -25.26 -2.79
CA THR A 2 22.33 -24.18 -3.44
C THR A 2 22.60 -22.72 -3.08
N ASP A 3 23.41 -22.06 -3.93
CA ASP A 3 23.35 -20.63 -4.20
C ASP A 3 21.99 -20.28 -4.83
N GLU A 4 21.07 -19.77 -4.01
CA GLU A 4 19.84 -19.16 -4.51
C GLU A 4 20.18 -17.85 -5.23
N ASN A 5 20.35 -17.95 -6.55
CA ASN A 5 20.36 -16.84 -7.49
C ASN A 5 19.00 -16.13 -7.46
N LYS A 6 18.82 -15.27 -6.46
CA LYS A 6 17.74 -14.29 -6.40
C LYS A 6 17.98 -13.32 -7.54
N LYS A 7 17.40 -13.62 -8.71
CA LYS A 7 17.28 -12.68 -9.85
C LYS A 7 16.67 -11.39 -9.29
N ARG A 8 17.52 -10.42 -8.96
CA ARG A 8 17.10 -9.10 -8.53
C ARG A 8 16.46 -8.49 -9.77
N PHE A 9 15.14 -8.37 -9.75
CA PHE A 9 14.39 -7.71 -10.80
C PHE A 9 14.93 -6.29 -10.89
N ASP A 10 15.72 -6.01 -11.93
CA ASP A 10 16.46 -4.76 -12.04
C ASP A 10 15.49 -3.68 -12.53
N THR A 11 14.81 -3.05 -11.58
CA THR A 11 13.79 -2.01 -11.81
C THR A 11 14.39 -0.72 -12.39
N SER A 12 15.72 -0.62 -12.47
CA SER A 12 16.45 0.55 -13.00
C SER A 12 16.21 0.82 -14.49
N LYS A 13 15.67 -0.16 -15.24
CA LYS A 13 15.33 -0.04 -16.67
C LYS A 13 13.84 0.01 -16.97
N LEU A 14 12.98 0.14 -15.96
CA LEU A 14 11.55 0.32 -16.19
C LEU A 14 11.30 1.73 -16.74
N ALA A 15 10.53 1.82 -17.82
CA ALA A 15 10.10 3.10 -18.36
C ALA A 15 9.44 3.94 -17.25
N PRO A 16 9.66 5.27 -17.18
CA PRO A 16 9.10 6.12 -16.12
C PRO A 16 7.60 5.92 -15.91
N ALA A 17 6.85 5.69 -16.99
CA ALA A 17 5.42 5.37 -16.97
C ALA A 17 5.09 4.12 -16.14
N ALA A 18 5.89 3.05 -16.23
CA ALA A 18 5.66 1.82 -15.47
C ALA A 18 5.86 2.02 -13.96
N LYS A 19 6.79 2.90 -13.54
CA LYS A 19 6.98 3.26 -12.13
C LYS A 19 5.74 3.95 -11.57
N TYR A 20 5.16 4.91 -12.30
CA TYR A 20 3.95 5.61 -11.86
C TYR A 20 2.72 4.71 -11.81
N VAL A 21 2.56 3.80 -12.78
CA VAL A 21 1.50 2.79 -12.74
C VAL A 21 1.66 1.87 -11.54
N GLY A 22 2.90 1.45 -11.22
CA GLY A 22 3.18 0.64 -10.03
C GLY A 22 2.80 1.34 -8.73
N ILE A 23 3.14 2.62 -8.58
CA ILE A 23 2.76 3.44 -7.41
C ILE A 23 1.23 3.57 -7.32
N GLY A 24 0.56 3.89 -8.43
CA GLY A 24 -0.91 3.99 -8.45
C GLY A 24 -1.60 2.67 -8.09
N PHE A 25 -1.08 1.54 -8.58
CA PHE A 25 -1.57 0.22 -8.23
C PHE A 25 -1.34 -0.14 -6.76
N GLU A 26 -0.17 0.19 -6.20
CA GLU A 26 0.13 -0.01 -4.78
C GLU A 26 -0.82 0.81 -3.89
N LEU A 27 -1.12 2.06 -4.26
CA LEU A 27 -2.11 2.89 -3.57
C LEU A 27 -3.52 2.27 -3.65
N PHE A 28 -3.95 1.86 -4.84
CA PHE A 28 -5.24 1.20 -5.03
C PHE A 28 -5.37 -0.08 -4.18
N ALA A 29 -4.35 -0.93 -4.20
CA ALA A 29 -4.29 -2.13 -3.38
C ALA A 29 -4.32 -1.80 -1.88
N THR A 30 -3.60 -0.76 -1.45
CA THR A 30 -3.59 -0.30 -0.05
C THR A 30 -4.98 0.14 0.40
N VAL A 31 -5.71 0.88 -0.44
CA VAL A 31 -7.08 1.32 -0.15
C VAL A 31 -8.04 0.13 -0.07
N LEU A 32 -7.95 -0.83 -1.00
CA LEU A 32 -8.78 -2.04 -0.97
C LEU A 32 -8.54 -2.86 0.30
N VAL A 33 -7.27 -3.06 0.68
CA VAL A 33 -6.90 -3.77 1.91
C VAL A 33 -7.43 -3.02 3.13
N GLY A 34 -7.27 -1.70 3.18
CA GLY A 34 -7.79 -0.86 4.26
C GLY A 34 -9.32 -0.93 4.38
N ALA A 35 -10.04 -0.94 3.26
CA ALA A 35 -11.49 -1.06 3.22
C ALA A 35 -11.98 -2.43 3.72
N ILE A 36 -11.36 -3.52 3.28
CA ILE A 36 -11.71 -4.88 3.75
C ILE A 36 -11.44 -5.03 5.24
N ILE A 37 -10.28 -4.56 5.72
CA ILE A 37 -9.94 -4.60 7.14
C ILE A 37 -10.91 -3.74 7.95
N GLY A 38 -11.23 -2.52 7.47
CA GLY A 38 -12.19 -1.63 8.10
C GLY A 38 -13.58 -2.24 8.23
N GLN A 39 -14.10 -2.84 7.15
CA GLN A 39 -15.40 -3.50 7.15
C GLN A 39 -15.42 -4.73 8.07
N TRP A 40 -14.32 -5.51 8.11
CA TRP A 40 -14.22 -6.65 9.03
C TRP A 40 -14.20 -6.20 10.50
N LEU A 41 -13.55 -5.05 10.78
CA LEU A 41 -13.51 -4.47 12.12
C LEU A 41 -14.86 -3.90 12.53
N ASP A 42 -15.52 -3.15 11.64
CA ASP A 42 -16.86 -2.59 11.85
C ASP A 42 -17.91 -3.69 12.07
N GLY A 43 -17.85 -4.77 11.28
CA GLY A 43 -18.75 -5.91 11.41
C GLY A 43 -18.61 -6.68 12.73
N LYS A 44 -17.44 -6.63 13.38
CA LYS A 44 -17.20 -7.28 14.66
C LYS A 44 -17.73 -6.49 15.86
N ILE A 45 -17.90 -5.18 15.69
CA ILE A 45 -18.22 -4.25 16.77
C ILE A 45 -19.74 -3.92 16.78
N ALA A 46 -20.51 -4.36 15.78
CA ALA A 46 -21.96 -4.22 15.69
C ALA A 46 -22.46 -2.78 15.89
N TRP A 47 -21.63 -1.80 15.52
CA TRP A 47 -22.01 -0.40 15.53
C TRP A 47 -22.81 -0.10 14.26
N GLU A 48 -23.95 0.58 14.38
CA GLU A 48 -24.80 0.99 13.25
C GLU A 48 -24.08 1.94 12.27
N THR A 49 -22.95 2.52 12.70
CA THR A 49 -22.15 3.44 11.89
C THR A 49 -20.73 2.88 11.66
N PRO A 50 -20.25 2.83 10.40
CA PRO A 50 -18.93 2.28 10.03
C PRO A 50 -17.79 3.26 10.37
N ILE A 51 -17.59 3.50 11.65
CA ILE A 51 -16.64 4.49 12.16
C ILE A 51 -15.19 4.03 11.95
N PHE A 52 -14.90 2.73 12.07
CA PHE A 52 -13.54 2.24 11.86
C PHE A 52 -13.14 2.32 10.41
N THR A 53 -14.03 1.99 9.46
CA THR A 53 -13.74 2.18 8.02
C THR A 53 -13.49 3.66 7.71
N ALA A 54 -14.29 4.57 8.27
CA ALA A 54 -14.13 6.01 8.07
C ALA A 54 -12.80 6.56 8.61
N LEU A 55 -12.26 5.99 9.70
CA LEU A 55 -10.96 6.38 10.27
C LEU A 55 -9.78 5.65 9.63
N LEU A 56 -9.94 4.37 9.26
CA LEU A 56 -8.88 3.54 8.68
C LEU A 56 -8.49 4.00 7.28
N ILE A 57 -9.45 4.38 6.43
CA ILE A 57 -9.15 4.84 5.07
C ILE A 57 -8.18 6.03 5.06
N PRO A 58 -8.45 7.17 5.73
CA PRO A 58 -7.51 8.29 5.77
C PRO A 58 -6.20 7.93 6.47
N LEU A 59 -6.23 7.08 7.52
CA LEU A 59 -5.02 6.60 8.19
C LEU A 59 -4.11 5.81 7.24
N PHE A 60 -4.66 4.87 6.47
CA PHE A 60 -3.91 4.07 5.50
C PHE A 60 -3.34 4.94 4.37
N VAL A 61 -4.10 5.93 3.90
CA VAL A 61 -3.62 6.88 2.88
C VAL A 61 -2.43 7.70 3.41
N ILE A 62 -2.52 8.23 4.64
CA ILE A 62 -1.43 8.98 5.27
C ILE A 62 -0.19 8.08 5.46
N ALA A 63 -0.39 6.86 5.96
CA ALA A 63 0.69 5.89 6.14
C ALA A 63 1.38 5.53 4.82
N TYR A 64 0.60 5.35 3.75
CA TYR A 64 1.11 5.09 2.42
C TYR A 64 1.94 6.26 1.89
N ILE A 65 1.42 7.49 1.98
CA ILE A 65 2.14 8.69 1.54
C ILE A 65 3.45 8.87 2.33
N TYR A 66 3.43 8.65 3.65
CA TYR A 66 4.63 8.72 4.48
C TYR A 66 5.68 7.69 4.05
N ARG A 67 5.26 6.44 3.81
CA ARG A 67 6.13 5.37 3.32
C ARG A 67 6.69 5.70 1.93
N LEU A 68 5.85 6.17 1.02
CA LEU A 68 6.24 6.56 -0.34
C LEU A 68 7.24 7.71 -0.30
N TYR A 69 6.99 8.74 0.52
CA TYR A 69 7.94 9.84 0.73
C TYR A 69 9.28 9.32 1.22
N ARG A 70 9.30 8.48 2.26
CA ARG A 70 10.54 7.87 2.77
C ARG A 70 11.27 7.02 1.73
N GLN A 71 10.54 6.29 0.89
CA GLN A 71 11.11 5.47 -0.17
C GLN A 71 11.77 6.35 -1.24
N LEU A 72 11.08 7.40 -1.68
CA LEU A 72 11.60 8.35 -2.67
C LEU A 72 12.77 9.18 -2.12
N THR A 73 12.79 9.49 -0.82
CA THR A 73 13.90 10.20 -0.18
C THR A 73 15.10 9.30 0.12
N LYS A 74 14.89 8.00 0.41
CA LYS A 74 15.99 7.03 0.60
C LYS A 74 16.62 6.51 -0.69
N GLU A 75 15.95 6.65 -1.84
CA GLU A 75 16.49 6.32 -3.17
C GLU A 75 17.50 7.39 -3.69
N LYS A 76 17.84 8.40 -2.89
CA LYS A 76 18.82 9.45 -3.21
C LYS A 76 20.09 9.28 -2.38
#